data_AF-A0A7C8ILS2-F1
#
_entry.id   AF-A0A7C8ILS2-F1
#
_cell.length_a   1.000
_cell.length_b   1.000
_cell.length_c   1.000
_cell.angle_alpha   90.00
_cell.angle_beta   90.00
_cell.angle_gamma   90.00
#
_symmetry.space_group_name_H-M   'P 1'
#
loop_
_entity.id
_entity.type
_entity.pdbx_description
1 polymer ?
#
loop_
_entity_poly.entity_id
_entity_poly.type
_entity_poly.pdbx_seq_one_letter_code
_entity_poly.pdbx_strand_id
1 'polypeptide(L)'
;MSTHRIEDARGRFMTIPANSTPETVMGKARELLVTSDVRNNTKRTFGGGEYSDEAMAKAKKARENTGVSLSCDACWDDTIRESGTPAKSADSAESDYSLRHHQYRIRTHSNNVLYTLLNMDTSTSSFTLQANPGTDIWRKPPTTNVWSAPISRTSTGFLKKFKSARVTFWAPWTERYDQAGLVLVPRRASSSPPTTEAPEKWLKTGIEYYHDQPQLSTVGCDRWADWGIGPLTRPVDPARGVTLEAVREGDENGVSIWVYQIILDASTGEETERIPLREVCWILADEEEDGGEGWVLDVSPLVARPEKNATEPLTAEFKEFTVVWG
;
A
#
# COMPACT_ATOMS: atom_id res chain seq x y z
N MET A 1 -29.26 -32.64 -1.11
CA MET A 1 -28.11 -32.32 -1.98
C MET A 1 -27.22 -31.36 -1.23
N SER A 2 -25.91 -31.61 -1.19
CA SER A 2 -24.96 -30.70 -0.52
C SER A 2 -24.97 -29.34 -1.23
N THR A 3 -24.95 -28.24 -0.47
CA THR A 3 -24.96 -26.87 -0.99
C THR A 3 -23.90 -26.02 -0.31
N HIS A 4 -23.41 -25.02 -1.03
CA HIS A 4 -22.60 -23.93 -0.48
C HIS A 4 -23.48 -22.73 -0.20
N ARG A 5 -23.15 -21.98 0.87
CA ARG A 5 -23.77 -20.70 1.20
C ARG A 5 -22.80 -19.59 0.83
N ILE A 6 -23.21 -18.69 -0.05
CA ILE A 6 -22.48 -17.45 -0.37
C ILE A 6 -23.18 -16.31 0.33
N GLU A 7 -22.45 -15.51 1.10
CA GLU A 7 -22.99 -14.44 1.94
C GLU A 7 -22.27 -13.12 1.71
N ASP A 8 -23.02 -12.02 1.62
CA ASP A 8 -22.47 -10.68 1.49
C ASP A 8 -22.12 -10.04 2.85
N ALA A 9 -21.51 -8.85 2.83
CA ALA A 9 -21.10 -8.13 4.04
C ALA A 9 -22.28 -7.74 4.97
N ARG A 10 -23.53 -7.81 4.50
CA ARG A 10 -24.74 -7.48 5.28
C ARG A 10 -25.51 -8.73 5.70
N GLY A 11 -24.91 -9.91 5.55
CA GLY A 11 -25.50 -11.19 5.95
C GLY A 11 -26.57 -11.73 5.01
N ARG A 12 -26.72 -11.14 3.81
CA ARG A 12 -27.62 -11.66 2.77
C ARG A 12 -26.92 -12.80 2.06
N PHE A 13 -27.65 -13.88 1.77
CA PHE A 13 -27.04 -15.08 1.22
C PHE A 13 -27.83 -15.67 0.06
N MET A 14 -27.13 -16.46 -0.75
CA MET A 14 -27.74 -17.42 -1.68
C MET A 14 -27.08 -18.79 -1.51
N THR A 15 -27.81 -19.83 -1.87
CA THR A 15 -27.31 -21.20 -1.85
C THR A 15 -27.06 -21.68 -3.28
N ILE A 16 -25.98 -22.45 -3.45
CA ILE A 16 -25.63 -23.07 -4.73
C ILE A 16 -25.33 -24.56 -4.50
N PRO A 17 -25.53 -25.43 -5.50
CA PRO A 17 -25.13 -26.84 -5.40
C PRO A 17 -23.63 -26.98 -5.10
N ALA A 18 -23.25 -27.89 -4.21
CA ALA A 18 -21.84 -28.07 -3.80
C ALA A 18 -20.94 -28.62 -4.92
N ASN A 19 -21.52 -29.15 -6.00
CA ASN A 19 -20.80 -29.58 -7.20
C ASN A 19 -20.67 -28.47 -8.26
N SER A 20 -20.98 -27.21 -7.91
CA SER A 20 -20.84 -26.08 -8.84
C SER A 20 -19.35 -25.78 -9.07
N THR A 21 -18.99 -25.45 -10.32
CA THR A 21 -17.60 -25.06 -10.64
C THR A 21 -17.22 -23.73 -9.95
N PRO A 22 -15.92 -23.45 -9.73
CA PRO A 22 -15.47 -22.17 -9.20
C PRO A 22 -16.00 -20.95 -9.97
N GLU A 23 -16.06 -21.03 -11.30
CA GLU A 23 -16.59 -19.96 -12.16
C GLU A 23 -18.08 -19.73 -11.89
N THR A 24 -18.83 -20.80 -11.66
CA THR A 24 -20.26 -20.74 -11.32
C THR A 24 -20.47 -20.11 -9.96
N VAL A 25 -19.65 -20.48 -8.97
CA VAL A 25 -19.68 -19.92 -7.61
C VAL A 25 -19.38 -18.42 -7.66
N MET A 26 -18.34 -18.01 -8.40
CA MET A 26 -17.94 -16.62 -8.58
C MET A 26 -18.98 -15.79 -9.35
N GLY A 27 -19.59 -16.37 -10.39
CA GLY A 27 -20.69 -15.74 -11.12
C GLY A 27 -21.89 -15.46 -10.20
N LYS A 28 -22.23 -16.42 -9.33
CA LYS A 28 -23.30 -16.29 -8.35
C LYS A 28 -22.98 -15.28 -7.24
N ALA A 29 -21.73 -15.19 -6.79
CA ALA A 29 -21.29 -14.15 -5.86
C ALA A 29 -21.44 -12.74 -6.46
N ARG A 30 -21.04 -12.54 -7.73
CA ARG A 30 -21.25 -11.27 -8.44
C ARG A 30 -22.72 -10.92 -8.58
N GLU A 31 -23.58 -11.90 -8.86
CA GLU A 31 -25.02 -11.73 -8.94
C GLU A 31 -25.62 -11.31 -7.58
N LEU A 32 -25.17 -11.93 -6.48
CA LEU A 32 -25.59 -11.56 -5.13
C LEU A 32 -25.24 -10.11 -4.79
N LEU A 33 -24.07 -9.62 -5.21
CA LEU A 33 -23.66 -8.22 -5.02
C LEU A 33 -24.52 -7.24 -5.82
N VAL A 34 -24.74 -7.52 -7.10
CA VAL A 34 -25.55 -6.64 -7.99
C VAL A 34 -26.97 -6.53 -7.46
N THR A 35 -27.60 -7.66 -7.13
CA THR A 35 -28.96 -7.68 -6.58
C THR A 35 -29.03 -6.97 -5.22
N SER A 36 -27.99 -7.12 -4.41
CA SER A 36 -27.82 -6.44 -3.14
C SER A 36 -27.74 -4.92 -3.24
N ASP A 37 -27.06 -4.38 -4.24
CA ASP A 37 -26.96 -2.94 -4.50
C ASP A 37 -28.29 -2.36 -4.98
N VAL A 38 -28.94 -3.02 -5.94
CA VAL A 38 -30.28 -2.62 -6.42
C VAL A 38 -31.27 -2.62 -5.26
N ARG A 39 -31.21 -3.63 -4.40
CA ARG A 39 -32.04 -3.73 -3.20
C ARG A 39 -31.83 -2.56 -2.25
N ASN A 40 -30.57 -2.21 -1.96
CA ASN A 40 -30.24 -1.09 -1.07
C ASN A 40 -30.78 0.24 -1.61
N ASN A 41 -30.67 0.45 -2.92
CA ASN A 41 -31.13 1.69 -3.56
C ASN A 41 -32.65 1.78 -3.71
N THR A 42 -33.34 0.63 -3.80
CA THR A 42 -34.80 0.57 -4.00
C THR A 42 -35.59 0.23 -2.72
N LYS A 43 -34.90 -0.05 -1.61
CA LYS A 43 -35.46 -0.52 -0.32
C LYS A 43 -36.34 -1.78 -0.41
N ARG A 44 -36.23 -2.58 -1.48
CA ARG A 44 -37.02 -3.82 -1.64
C ARG A 44 -36.47 -4.96 -0.76
N THR A 45 -37.24 -6.03 -0.55
CA THR A 45 -36.79 -7.27 0.13
C THR A 45 -36.54 -8.38 -0.89
N PHE A 46 -35.69 -9.36 -0.56
CA PHE A 46 -35.49 -10.52 -1.42
C PHE A 46 -36.78 -11.37 -1.38
N GLY A 47 -37.43 -11.57 -2.53
CA GLY A 47 -38.57 -12.48 -2.67
C GLY A 47 -39.94 -11.87 -3.01
N GLY A 48 -40.05 -10.93 -3.96
CA GLY A 48 -41.39 -10.55 -4.42
C GLY A 48 -41.55 -9.41 -5.42
N GLY A 49 -40.49 -8.90 -6.07
CA GLY A 49 -40.67 -7.90 -7.11
C GLY A 49 -39.57 -7.98 -8.16
N GLU A 50 -39.95 -7.99 -9.43
CA GLU A 50 -39.02 -7.85 -10.55
C GLU A 50 -38.29 -6.51 -10.42
N TYR A 51 -36.96 -6.57 -10.46
CA TYR A 51 -36.12 -5.38 -10.54
C TYR A 51 -36.18 -4.86 -11.98
N SER A 52 -36.23 -3.53 -12.17
CA SER A 52 -36.20 -3.02 -13.55
C SER A 52 -34.86 -3.34 -14.22
N ASP A 53 -34.91 -3.67 -15.51
CA ASP A 53 -33.72 -3.98 -16.31
C ASP A 53 -32.71 -2.82 -16.26
N GLU A 54 -33.20 -1.58 -16.23
CA GLU A 54 -32.38 -0.38 -16.10
C GLU A 54 -31.61 -0.33 -14.77
N ALA A 55 -32.25 -0.67 -13.65
CA ALA A 55 -31.59 -0.70 -12.34
C ALA A 55 -30.55 -1.82 -12.25
N MET A 56 -30.85 -2.98 -12.83
CA MET A 56 -29.92 -4.10 -12.92
C MET A 56 -28.72 -3.76 -13.82
N ALA A 57 -28.95 -3.12 -14.97
CA ALA A 57 -27.89 -2.68 -15.87
C ALA A 57 -26.98 -1.63 -15.21
N LYS A 58 -27.56 -0.65 -14.50
CA LYS A 58 -26.80 0.37 -13.77
C LYS A 58 -25.94 -0.24 -12.65
N ALA A 59 -26.48 -1.20 -11.89
CA ALA A 59 -25.73 -1.89 -10.85
C ALA A 59 -24.63 -2.79 -11.41
N LYS A 60 -24.88 -3.50 -12.52
CA LYS A 60 -23.84 -4.26 -13.25
C LYS A 60 -22.71 -3.34 -13.72
N LYS A 61 -23.05 -2.21 -14.34
CA LYS A 61 -22.07 -1.21 -14.79
C LYS A 61 -21.25 -0.63 -13.62
N ALA A 62 -21.89 -0.36 -12.49
CA ALA A 62 -21.19 0.11 -11.28
C ALA A 62 -20.20 -0.93 -10.72
N ARG A 63 -20.42 -2.23 -11.01
CA ARG A 63 -19.58 -3.34 -10.56
C ARG A 63 -18.67 -3.93 -11.63
N GLU A 64 -18.69 -3.39 -12.85
CA GLU A 64 -17.89 -3.87 -13.99
C GLU A 64 -16.38 -3.87 -13.67
N ASN A 65 -15.95 -2.90 -12.85
CA ASN A 65 -14.58 -2.76 -12.36
C ASN A 65 -14.40 -3.17 -10.88
N THR A 66 -15.32 -3.94 -10.31
CA THR A 66 -15.20 -4.45 -8.93
C THR A 66 -14.67 -5.89 -8.95
N GLY A 67 -13.51 -6.08 -8.34
CA GLY A 67 -12.95 -7.39 -8.04
C GLY A 67 -13.74 -8.04 -6.91
N VAL A 68 -14.04 -9.32 -7.08
CA VAL A 68 -14.75 -10.10 -6.07
C VAL A 68 -13.85 -11.26 -5.68
N SER A 69 -13.66 -11.47 -4.39
CA SER A 69 -13.05 -12.69 -3.85
C SER A 69 -13.99 -13.32 -2.82
N LEU A 70 -13.83 -14.63 -2.63
CA LEU A 70 -14.56 -15.39 -1.64
C LEU A 70 -13.57 -15.87 -0.59
N SER A 71 -13.83 -15.57 0.69
CA SER A 71 -13.13 -16.23 1.79
C SER A 71 -14.01 -17.36 2.30
N CYS A 72 -13.49 -18.60 2.29
CA CYS A 72 -14.15 -19.72 2.95
C CYS A 72 -13.81 -19.68 4.44
N ASP A 73 -14.82 -19.83 5.31
CA ASP A 73 -14.60 -19.86 6.76
C ASP A 73 -13.98 -21.20 7.24
N ALA A 74 -13.69 -22.13 6.33
CA ALA A 74 -12.93 -23.36 6.61
C ALA A 74 -11.95 -23.70 5.47
N CYS A 75 -10.67 -23.88 5.83
CA CYS A 75 -9.50 -24.31 5.05
C CYS A 75 -8.62 -23.22 4.40
N TRP A 76 -7.40 -23.07 4.95
CA TRP A 76 -6.17 -22.89 4.19
C TRP A 76 -5.82 -24.23 3.53
N ASP A 77 -5.66 -24.26 2.21
CA ASP A 77 -4.49 -24.84 1.54
C ASP A 77 -4.55 -24.57 0.02
N ASP A 78 -3.38 -24.31 -0.53
CA ASP A 78 -3.00 -24.21 -1.95
C ASP A 78 -3.54 -23.06 -2.84
N THR A 79 -2.63 -22.11 -3.05
CA THR A 79 -2.45 -21.31 -4.28
C THR A 79 -2.82 -22.07 -5.55
N ILE A 80 -3.82 -21.58 -6.29
CA ILE A 80 -4.00 -21.89 -7.71
C ILE A 80 -2.89 -21.16 -8.49
N ARG A 81 -1.76 -21.83 -8.69
CA ARG A 81 -0.78 -21.50 -9.74
C ARG A 81 -1.18 -22.24 -11.02
N GLU A 82 -1.28 -21.50 -12.12
CA GLU A 82 -1.37 -22.07 -13.46
C GLU A 82 -0.05 -22.76 -13.84
N SER A 83 -0.06 -24.08 -14.05
CA SER A 83 0.84 -24.75 -15.01
C SER A 83 0.53 -26.23 -15.19
N GLY A 84 0.31 -26.64 -16.45
CA GLY A 84 0.81 -27.88 -17.08
C GLY A 84 0.53 -29.27 -16.45
N THR A 85 -0.30 -30.06 -17.13
CA THR A 85 -0.56 -31.52 -17.02
C THR A 85 0.68 -32.43 -17.23
N PRO A 86 0.59 -33.79 -17.10
CA PRO A 86 -0.24 -34.68 -16.23
C PRO A 86 0.52 -35.91 -15.63
N ALA A 87 -0.04 -36.62 -14.61
CA ALA A 87 -0.19 -38.10 -14.58
C ALA A 87 -0.71 -38.69 -13.22
N LYS A 88 -1.61 -39.68 -13.38
CA LYS A 88 -2.06 -40.87 -12.57
C LYS A 88 -1.25 -41.25 -11.30
N SER A 89 -1.76 -41.89 -10.23
CA SER A 89 -2.80 -42.93 -10.03
C SER A 89 -3.23 -43.07 -8.54
N ALA A 90 -4.32 -43.83 -8.30
CA ALA A 90 -4.93 -44.33 -7.05
C ALA A 90 -3.93 -44.85 -5.96
N ASP A 91 -4.24 -44.92 -4.65
CA ASP A 91 -5.35 -45.69 -4.04
C ASP A 91 -5.58 -45.36 -2.54
N SER A 92 -6.82 -45.64 -2.09
CA SER A 92 -7.31 -45.98 -0.74
C SER A 92 -7.00 -45.12 0.51
N ALA A 93 -8.04 -44.54 1.12
CA ALA A 93 -8.63 -45.02 2.38
C ALA A 93 -9.71 -44.06 2.91
N GLU A 94 -10.87 -44.62 3.22
CA GLU A 94 -12.01 -43.99 3.89
C GLU A 94 -11.64 -43.41 5.28
N SER A 95 -12.20 -42.27 5.65
CA SER A 95 -13.17 -42.18 6.77
C SER A 95 -13.57 -40.74 7.09
N ASP A 96 -14.84 -40.61 7.48
CA ASP A 96 -15.48 -39.48 8.17
C ASP A 96 -16.10 -38.35 7.31
N TYR A 97 -17.29 -38.63 6.78
CA TYR A 97 -18.18 -37.67 6.12
C TYR A 97 -18.87 -36.77 7.15
N SER A 98 -18.09 -35.89 7.80
CA SER A 98 -18.65 -34.70 8.42
C SER A 98 -19.15 -33.79 7.29
N LEU A 99 -20.46 -33.56 7.20
CA LEU A 99 -21.10 -32.62 6.28
C LEU A 99 -20.66 -31.18 6.60
N ARG A 100 -19.44 -30.81 6.22
CA ARG A 100 -18.90 -29.46 6.33
C ARG A 100 -19.66 -28.57 5.34
N HIS A 101 -20.59 -27.78 5.85
CA HIS A 101 -21.20 -26.71 5.08
C HIS A 101 -20.13 -25.64 4.85
N HIS A 102 -19.64 -25.52 3.62
CA HIS A 102 -18.67 -24.47 3.29
C HIS A 102 -19.43 -23.15 3.15
N GLN A 103 -19.10 -22.20 4.02
CA GLN A 103 -19.64 -20.84 4.01
C GLN A 103 -18.60 -19.93 3.35
N TYR A 104 -19.03 -19.24 2.29
CA TYR A 104 -18.21 -18.29 1.56
C TYR A 104 -18.69 -16.87 1.83
N ARG A 105 -17.78 -15.98 2.23
CA ARG A 105 -18.07 -14.57 2.41
C ARG A 105 -17.54 -13.75 1.25
N ILE A 106 -18.38 -12.90 0.69
CA ILE A 106 -18.01 -12.02 -0.42
C ILE A 106 -17.19 -10.85 0.10
N ARG A 107 -15.98 -10.68 -0.45
CA ARG A 107 -15.18 -9.46 -0.32
C ARG A 107 -15.14 -8.74 -1.66
N THR A 108 -15.44 -7.44 -1.63
CA THR A 108 -15.33 -6.56 -2.80
C THR A 108 -14.11 -5.69 -2.68
N HIS A 109 -13.30 -5.64 -3.74
CA HIS A 109 -12.18 -4.72 -3.86
C HIS A 109 -12.33 -3.97 -5.18
N SER A 110 -11.93 -2.71 -5.27
CA SER A 110 -11.87 -2.04 -6.58
C SER A 110 -10.79 -2.72 -7.43
N ASN A 111 -11.03 -2.95 -8.73
CA ASN A 111 -10.01 -3.53 -9.61
C ASN A 111 -8.74 -2.66 -9.67
N ASN A 112 -8.86 -1.35 -9.41
CA ASN A 112 -7.67 -0.48 -9.24
C ASN A 112 -6.81 -0.85 -8.03
N VAL A 113 -7.39 -1.45 -6.98
CA VAL A 113 -6.65 -1.94 -5.82
C VAL A 113 -6.09 -3.33 -6.08
N LEU A 114 -6.78 -4.21 -6.81
CA LEU A 114 -6.27 -5.55 -7.12
C LEU A 114 -5.11 -5.55 -8.14
N TYR A 115 -5.13 -4.67 -9.15
CA TYR A 115 -3.99 -4.47 -10.07
C TYR A 115 -2.78 -3.83 -9.39
N THR A 116 -2.98 -3.17 -8.24
CA THR A 116 -1.89 -2.59 -7.43
C THR A 116 -1.38 -3.59 -6.37
N LEU A 117 -2.21 -4.55 -5.94
CA LEU A 117 -1.87 -5.54 -4.90
C LEU A 117 -1.39 -6.91 -5.46
N LEU A 118 -1.64 -7.23 -6.73
CA LEU A 118 -1.08 -8.40 -7.39
C LEU A 118 0.00 -7.96 -8.38
N ASN A 119 1.26 -8.15 -7.98
CA ASN A 119 2.49 -7.83 -8.72
C ASN A 119 2.97 -6.36 -8.65
N MET A 120 3.31 -5.90 -7.46
CA MET A 120 4.68 -5.37 -7.31
C MET A 120 5.51 -6.44 -6.62
N ASP A 121 6.01 -7.37 -7.41
CA ASP A 121 7.39 -7.79 -7.20
C ASP A 121 8.18 -6.48 -7.21
N THR A 122 8.62 -6.00 -6.04
CA THR A 122 9.47 -4.81 -5.93
C THR A 122 10.71 -5.15 -6.73
N SER A 123 10.67 -4.82 -8.01
CA SER A 123 11.79 -4.98 -8.89
C SER A 123 12.93 -4.21 -8.25
N THR A 124 13.91 -4.96 -7.74
CA THR A 124 15.19 -4.47 -7.22
C THR A 124 16.03 -3.81 -8.32
N SER A 125 15.50 -3.67 -9.54
CA SER A 125 16.15 -2.93 -10.61
C SER A 125 16.16 -1.44 -10.30
N SER A 126 17.33 -0.83 -10.44
CA SER A 126 17.51 0.62 -10.33
C SER A 126 16.57 1.39 -11.25
N PHE A 127 16.11 2.56 -10.81
CA PHE A 127 15.30 3.47 -11.61
C PHE A 127 15.64 4.93 -11.29
N THR A 128 15.22 5.84 -12.15
CA THR A 128 15.39 7.28 -11.93
C THR A 128 14.04 7.96 -11.73
N LEU A 129 14.00 8.95 -10.84
CA LEU A 129 12.89 9.90 -10.73
C LEU A 129 13.40 11.31 -10.97
N GLN A 130 12.51 12.16 -11.49
CA GLN A 130 12.82 13.55 -11.77
C GLN A 130 11.85 14.49 -11.11
N ALA A 131 12.35 15.63 -10.62
CA ALA A 131 11.54 16.72 -10.10
C ALA A 131 11.86 18.02 -10.83
N ASN A 132 10.83 18.64 -11.41
CA ASN A 132 10.97 19.97 -12.02
C ASN A 132 11.19 21.04 -10.95
N PRO A 133 11.76 22.20 -11.33
CA PRO A 133 11.85 23.38 -10.45
C PRO A 133 10.51 23.77 -9.81
N GLY A 134 10.57 24.21 -8.56
CA GLY A 134 9.40 24.65 -7.78
C GLY A 134 8.54 23.51 -7.18
N THR A 135 9.06 22.29 -7.12
CA THR A 135 8.38 21.14 -6.49
C THR A 135 8.80 20.98 -5.03
N ASP A 136 7.86 20.66 -4.13
CA ASP A 136 8.15 20.45 -2.72
C ASP A 136 7.06 19.63 -2.00
N ILE A 137 7.40 19.13 -0.80
CA ILE A 137 6.47 18.61 0.21
C ILE A 137 6.76 19.35 1.51
N TRP A 138 5.91 20.31 1.85
CA TRP A 138 6.14 21.17 3.01
C TRP A 138 4.85 21.78 3.54
N ARG A 139 4.77 21.94 4.86
CA ARG A 139 3.63 22.60 5.49
C ARG A 139 4.08 23.51 6.63
N LYS A 140 3.87 24.82 6.49
CA LYS A 140 4.28 25.82 7.48
C LYS A 140 3.11 26.78 7.79
N PRO A 141 2.81 27.02 9.08
CA PRO A 141 1.75 27.93 9.44
C PRO A 141 2.12 29.38 9.09
N PRO A 142 1.12 30.25 8.85
CA PRO A 142 -0.31 29.94 8.87
C PRO A 142 -0.87 29.48 7.52
N THR A 143 -0.15 29.66 6.41
CA THR A 143 -0.74 29.55 5.05
C THR A 143 -0.04 28.61 4.09
N THR A 144 1.17 28.12 4.41
CA THR A 144 1.95 27.33 3.45
C THR A 144 1.58 25.87 3.56
N ASN A 145 1.05 25.29 2.49
CA ASN A 145 0.81 23.86 2.33
C ASN A 145 1.13 23.48 0.88
N VAL A 146 2.29 22.85 0.69
CA VAL A 146 2.83 22.49 -0.62
C VAL A 146 2.90 20.97 -0.71
N TRP A 147 2.32 20.45 -1.78
CA TRP A 147 2.30 19.03 -2.13
C TRP A 147 2.39 18.92 -3.65
N SER A 148 3.55 19.27 -4.20
CA SER A 148 3.79 19.35 -5.64
C SER A 148 4.92 18.46 -6.13
N ALA A 149 5.64 17.78 -5.23
CA ALA A 149 6.60 16.76 -5.61
C ALA A 149 5.92 15.62 -6.41
N PRO A 150 6.54 15.12 -7.48
CA PRO A 150 6.01 14.01 -8.23
C PRO A 150 6.05 12.74 -7.38
N ILE A 151 4.89 12.07 -7.25
CA ILE A 151 4.76 10.81 -6.51
C ILE A 151 4.47 9.69 -7.49
N SER A 152 5.29 8.64 -7.42
CA SER A 152 5.15 7.44 -8.25
C SER A 152 5.74 6.24 -7.52
N ARG A 153 5.54 5.03 -8.06
CA ARG A 153 6.05 3.77 -7.47
C ARG A 153 5.58 3.56 -6.02
N THR A 154 4.36 4.00 -5.72
CA THR A 154 3.78 3.87 -4.39
C THR A 154 3.47 2.41 -4.06
N SER A 155 3.96 1.94 -2.91
CA SER A 155 3.51 0.70 -2.28
C SER A 155 2.47 1.06 -1.22
N THR A 156 1.32 0.38 -1.25
CA THR A 156 0.20 0.64 -0.33
C THR A 156 -0.18 -0.63 0.40
N GLY A 157 -0.37 -0.52 1.72
CA GLY A 157 -0.87 -1.60 2.57
C GLY A 157 -1.57 -1.04 3.80
N PHE A 158 -2.21 -1.92 4.59
CA PHE A 158 -2.75 -1.50 5.88
C PHE A 158 -1.63 -0.99 6.78
N LEU A 159 -1.88 0.11 7.48
CA LEU A 159 -0.89 0.74 8.36
C LEU A 159 -0.36 -0.27 9.41
N LYS A 160 -1.25 -1.05 10.01
CA LYS A 160 -0.93 -2.11 10.98
C LYS A 160 -0.05 -3.24 10.42
N LYS A 161 -0.01 -3.40 9.10
CA LYS A 161 0.79 -4.43 8.40
C LYS A 161 2.16 -3.94 7.97
N PHE A 162 2.45 -2.64 8.07
CA PHE A 162 3.76 -2.11 7.72
C PHE A 162 4.86 -2.73 8.59
N LYS A 163 5.96 -3.17 7.96
CA LYS A 163 7.16 -3.67 8.66
C LYS A 163 8.35 -2.76 8.42
N SER A 164 8.69 -2.48 7.17
CA SER A 164 9.78 -1.58 6.85
C SER A 164 9.68 -1.04 5.43
N ALA A 165 10.41 0.06 5.18
CA ALA A 165 10.68 0.61 3.88
C ALA A 165 12.14 1.02 3.81
N ARG A 166 12.87 0.49 2.82
CA ARG A 166 14.28 0.76 2.60
C ARG A 166 14.47 1.42 1.24
N VAL A 167 15.34 2.41 1.18
CA VAL A 167 15.70 3.10 -0.06
C VAL A 167 17.21 3.28 -0.13
N THR A 168 17.79 3.07 -1.31
CA THR A 168 19.18 3.41 -1.61
C THR A 168 19.21 4.32 -2.83
N PHE A 169 19.74 5.54 -2.70
CA PHE A 169 19.65 6.54 -3.76
C PHE A 169 20.80 7.55 -3.76
N TRP A 170 20.94 8.27 -4.87
CA TRP A 170 21.79 9.46 -4.96
C TRP A 170 21.27 10.43 -6.02
N ALA A 171 21.60 11.72 -5.89
CA ALA A 171 21.34 12.73 -6.93
C ALA A 171 22.48 13.76 -6.97
N PRO A 172 22.68 14.46 -8.10
CA PRO A 172 23.65 15.55 -8.19
C PRO A 172 23.06 16.84 -7.57
N TRP A 173 23.17 16.94 -6.25
CA TRP A 173 22.69 18.09 -5.47
C TRP A 173 23.35 19.37 -5.97
N THR A 174 22.54 20.30 -6.46
CA THR A 174 23.03 21.52 -7.12
C THR A 174 22.32 22.76 -6.63
N GLU A 175 21.06 22.62 -6.22
CA GLU A 175 20.21 23.72 -5.79
C GLU A 175 19.84 23.59 -4.32
N ARG A 176 19.70 24.74 -3.65
CA ARG A 176 19.27 24.78 -2.26
C ARG A 176 17.91 24.07 -2.12
N TYR A 177 17.86 23.14 -1.17
CA TYR A 177 16.73 22.27 -0.86
C TYR A 177 16.42 21.20 -1.91
N ASP A 178 17.34 20.87 -2.82
CA ASP A 178 17.24 19.62 -3.58
C ASP A 178 17.02 18.44 -2.63
N GLN A 179 16.03 17.60 -2.91
CA GLN A 179 15.58 16.53 -2.03
C GLN A 179 15.46 15.20 -2.77
N ALA A 180 15.87 14.12 -2.12
CA ALA A 180 15.45 12.77 -2.48
C ALA A 180 15.40 11.84 -1.27
N GLY A 181 14.55 10.80 -1.30
CA GLY A 181 14.43 9.84 -0.21
C GLY A 181 13.13 9.03 -0.22
N LEU A 182 12.44 8.97 0.92
CA LEU A 182 11.14 8.34 1.12
C LEU A 182 10.09 9.35 1.56
N VAL A 183 8.85 9.11 1.17
CA VAL A 183 7.66 9.71 1.76
C VAL A 183 6.67 8.62 2.19
N LEU A 184 6.17 8.75 3.40
CA LEU A 184 5.21 7.88 4.06
C LEU A 184 3.94 8.71 4.35
N VAL A 185 2.80 8.24 3.87
CA VAL A 185 1.52 8.95 3.99
C VAL A 185 0.48 8.02 4.63
N PRO A 186 0.26 8.12 5.95
CA PRO A 186 -0.89 7.45 6.56
C PRO A 186 -2.16 8.20 6.13
N ARG A 187 -3.17 7.45 5.69
CA ARG A 187 -4.48 8.00 5.37
C ARG A 187 -5.59 7.01 5.68
N ARG A 188 -6.81 7.54 5.78
CA ARG A 188 -8.01 6.69 5.86
C ARG A 188 -8.11 5.80 4.63
N ALA A 189 -8.47 4.55 4.82
CA ALA A 189 -8.68 3.60 3.73
C ALA A 189 -9.77 4.07 2.74
N SER A 190 -10.73 4.87 3.23
CA SER A 190 -11.80 5.49 2.44
C SER A 190 -11.38 6.74 1.67
N SER A 191 -10.23 7.34 1.99
CA SER A 191 -9.73 8.54 1.30
C SER A 191 -9.08 8.20 -0.02
N SER A 192 -9.17 9.14 -0.98
CA SER A 192 -8.47 9.02 -2.26
C SER A 192 -6.94 9.02 -2.05
N PRO A 193 -6.17 8.39 -2.94
CA PRO A 193 -4.71 8.44 -2.91
C PRO A 193 -4.18 9.89 -2.97
N PRO A 194 -3.02 10.18 -2.36
CA PRO A 194 -2.47 11.53 -2.23
C PRO A 194 -1.83 12.06 -3.53
N THR A 195 -2.33 11.67 -4.71
CA THR A 195 -1.78 12.14 -5.99
C THR A 195 -2.34 13.50 -6.43
N THR A 196 -3.48 13.92 -5.89
CA THR A 196 -4.21 15.13 -6.31
C THR A 196 -4.39 16.18 -5.22
N GLU A 197 -4.40 15.78 -3.95
CA GLU A 197 -4.58 16.69 -2.81
C GLU A 197 -3.53 16.40 -1.74
N ALA A 198 -3.12 17.44 -1.00
CA ALA A 198 -2.21 17.29 0.11
C ALA A 198 -2.84 16.38 1.19
N PRO A 199 -2.17 15.29 1.60
CA PRO A 199 -2.72 14.40 2.61
C PRO A 199 -2.79 15.07 3.97
N GLU A 200 -3.64 14.55 4.85
CA GLU A 200 -3.78 15.06 6.22
C GLU A 200 -2.44 15.05 6.95
N LYS A 201 -1.76 13.90 6.92
CA LYS A 201 -0.50 13.65 7.61
C LYS A 201 0.53 13.05 6.66
N TRP A 202 1.81 13.31 6.90
CA TRP A 202 2.91 12.70 6.14
C TRP A 202 4.22 12.72 6.92
N LEU A 203 5.13 11.83 6.56
CA LEU A 203 6.51 11.77 7.01
C LEU A 203 7.39 11.69 5.76
N LYS A 204 8.41 12.54 5.65
CA LYS A 204 9.47 12.38 4.64
C LYS A 204 10.82 12.22 5.32
N THR A 205 11.69 11.41 4.73
CA THR A 205 13.07 11.26 5.16
C THR A 205 13.98 11.05 3.98
N GLY A 206 15.20 11.57 4.01
CA GLY A 206 16.04 11.62 2.82
C GLY A 206 17.30 12.44 2.98
N ILE A 207 17.85 12.82 1.83
CA ILE A 207 18.84 13.89 1.73
C ILE A 207 18.13 15.18 1.34
N GLU A 208 18.55 16.27 1.97
CA GLU A 208 18.19 17.63 1.60
C GLU A 208 19.46 18.47 1.47
N TYR A 209 19.63 19.13 0.33
CA TYR A 209 20.81 19.97 0.09
C TYR A 209 20.69 21.31 0.81
N TYR A 210 21.51 21.51 1.84
CA TYR A 210 21.41 22.68 2.70
C TYR A 210 22.78 23.06 3.27
N HIS A 211 23.05 24.36 3.35
CA HIS A 211 24.39 24.89 3.65
C HIS A 211 25.48 24.33 2.72
N ASP A 212 25.19 24.30 1.41
CA ASP A 212 26.10 23.85 0.36
C ASP A 212 26.61 22.42 0.54
N GLN A 213 25.86 21.58 1.25
CA GLN A 213 26.19 20.17 1.50
C GLN A 213 24.91 19.31 1.56
N PRO A 214 24.99 18.02 1.18
CA PRO A 214 23.91 17.08 1.44
C PRO A 214 23.77 16.80 2.94
N GLN A 215 22.55 16.96 3.45
CA GLN A 215 22.22 16.72 4.86
C GLN A 215 21.20 15.59 4.98
N LEU A 216 21.28 14.79 6.03
CA LEU A 216 20.20 13.88 6.43
C LEU A 216 19.04 14.72 6.94
N SER A 217 17.86 14.53 6.35
CA SER A 217 16.66 15.32 6.63
C SER A 217 15.50 14.38 6.94
N THR A 218 14.76 14.68 8.01
CA THR A 218 13.49 14.02 8.33
C THR A 218 12.47 15.05 8.74
N VAL A 219 11.30 15.01 8.12
CA VAL A 219 10.20 15.94 8.40
C VAL A 219 8.94 15.14 8.69
N GLY A 220 8.46 15.24 9.93
CA GLY A 220 7.15 14.73 10.31
C GLY A 220 6.10 15.83 10.22
N CYS A 221 4.92 15.52 9.70
CA CYS A 221 3.82 16.46 9.59
C CYS A 221 2.50 15.77 9.99
N ASP A 222 2.21 15.75 11.29
CA ASP A 222 0.88 15.43 11.80
C ASP A 222 -0.09 16.59 11.52
N ARG A 223 0.25 17.80 12.00
CA ARG A 223 -0.51 19.03 11.72
C ARG A 223 0.27 20.05 10.91
N TRP A 224 1.52 20.29 11.31
CA TRP A 224 2.48 21.18 10.66
C TRP A 224 3.83 20.47 10.58
N ALA A 225 4.67 20.88 9.63
CA ALA A 225 5.98 20.27 9.44
C ALA A 225 6.90 20.57 10.65
N ASP A 226 7.45 19.51 11.22
CA ASP A 226 8.55 19.52 12.18
C ASP A 226 9.78 18.90 11.51
N TRP A 227 10.81 19.71 11.32
CA TRP A 227 11.99 19.38 10.50
C TRP A 227 13.22 19.16 11.37
N GLY A 228 13.76 17.94 11.32
CA GLY A 228 15.09 17.61 11.80
C GLY A 228 16.08 17.49 10.64
N ILE A 229 17.24 18.11 10.79
CA ILE A 229 18.33 18.07 9.80
C ILE A 229 19.67 17.87 10.51
N GLY A 230 20.57 17.11 9.88
CA GLY A 230 21.92 16.89 10.39
C GLY A 230 22.89 16.46 9.30
N PRO A 231 24.21 16.59 9.55
CA PRO A 231 25.22 16.24 8.57
C PRO A 231 25.22 14.74 8.28
N LEU A 232 25.67 14.38 7.07
CA LEU A 232 26.12 13.02 6.83
C LEU A 232 27.25 12.69 7.80
N THR A 233 27.14 11.56 8.50
CA THR A 233 28.12 11.12 9.50
C THR A 233 29.45 10.68 8.87
N ARG A 234 29.45 10.37 7.57
CA ARG A 234 30.61 9.98 6.79
C ARG A 234 30.46 10.39 5.31
N PRO A 235 31.58 10.56 4.57
CA PRO A 235 31.53 10.76 3.13
C PRO A 235 30.77 9.63 2.43
N VAL A 236 29.94 9.98 1.46
CA VAL A 236 29.17 9.02 0.65
C VAL A 236 29.77 8.99 -0.75
N ASP A 237 30.06 7.79 -1.26
CA ASP A 237 30.36 7.59 -2.68
C ASP A 237 29.06 7.72 -3.48
N PRO A 238 28.92 8.70 -4.39
CA PRO A 238 27.75 8.85 -5.27
C PRO A 238 27.35 7.57 -6.00
N ALA A 239 28.33 6.77 -6.42
CA ALA A 239 28.10 5.52 -7.14
C ALA A 239 27.42 4.46 -6.26
N ARG A 240 27.50 4.57 -4.94
CA ARG A 240 26.78 3.72 -3.98
C ARG A 240 25.52 4.40 -3.47
N GLY A 241 25.60 5.71 -3.21
CA GLY A 241 24.50 6.48 -2.65
C GLY A 241 24.34 6.26 -1.15
N VAL A 242 23.23 6.78 -0.62
CA VAL A 242 22.86 6.66 0.79
C VAL A 242 21.71 5.67 0.93
N THR A 243 21.79 4.82 1.96
CA THR A 243 20.71 3.90 2.32
C THR A 243 20.02 4.39 3.58
N LEU A 244 18.70 4.57 3.49
CA LEU A 244 17.83 4.89 4.62
C LEU A 244 16.78 3.80 4.79
N GLU A 245 16.40 3.54 6.04
CA GLU A 245 15.33 2.60 6.36
C GLU A 245 14.38 3.20 7.39
N ALA A 246 13.08 3.19 7.06
CA ALA A 246 12.00 3.39 8.02
C ALA A 246 11.48 2.02 8.45
N VAL A 247 11.52 1.70 9.73
CA VAL A 247 11.17 0.38 10.26
C VAL A 247 10.21 0.51 11.43
N ARG A 248 9.21 -0.37 11.45
CA ARG A 248 8.32 -0.52 12.59
C ARG A 248 9.02 -1.33 13.66
N GLU A 249 9.22 -0.72 14.82
CA GLU A 249 9.79 -1.38 15.99
C GLU A 249 8.86 -1.21 17.20
N GLY A 250 9.09 -2.00 18.24
CA GLY A 250 8.35 -1.89 19.48
C GLY A 250 9.15 -2.33 20.69
N ASP A 251 8.85 -1.72 21.82
CA ASP A 251 9.47 -1.92 23.12
C ASP A 251 8.39 -1.99 24.22
N GLU A 252 8.77 -1.87 25.49
CA GLU A 252 7.81 -1.83 26.60
C GLU A 252 6.86 -0.61 26.58
N ASN A 253 7.18 0.45 25.82
CA ASN A 253 6.42 1.69 25.75
C ASN A 253 5.47 1.76 24.54
N GLY A 254 5.52 0.78 23.64
CA GLY A 254 4.60 0.65 22.52
C GLY A 254 5.31 0.38 21.20
N VAL A 255 4.73 0.88 20.11
CA VAL A 255 5.26 0.74 18.75
C VAL A 255 5.46 2.10 18.11
N SER A 256 6.52 2.24 17.34
CA SER A 256 6.88 3.45 16.61
C SER A 256 7.49 3.12 15.26
N ILE A 257 7.63 4.12 14.39
CA ILE A 257 8.48 4.01 13.21
C ILE A 257 9.80 4.69 13.52
N TRP A 258 10.87 3.91 13.50
CA TRP A 258 12.23 4.42 13.55
C TRP A 258 12.77 4.65 12.13
N VAL A 259 13.51 5.74 11.98
CA VAL A 259 14.24 6.09 10.76
C VAL A 259 15.73 5.97 11.06
N TYR A 260 16.41 5.19 10.24
CA TYR A 260 17.85 4.94 10.34
C TYR A 260 18.58 5.28 9.04
N GLN A 261 19.84 5.71 9.18
CA GLN A 261 20.82 5.57 8.12
C GLN A 261 21.48 4.19 8.23
N ILE A 262 21.46 3.43 7.14
CA ILE A 262 22.09 2.11 7.07
C ILE A 262 23.46 2.26 6.41
N ILE A 263 24.50 1.75 7.06
CA ILE A 263 25.86 1.75 6.53
C ILE A 263 26.15 0.36 5.99
N LEU A 264 26.41 0.29 4.69
CA LEU A 264 26.73 -0.95 3.99
C LEU A 264 28.23 -1.10 3.79
N ASP A 265 28.74 -2.32 3.92
CA ASP A 265 30.10 -2.66 3.53
C ASP A 265 30.26 -2.48 2.01
N ALA A 266 31.37 -1.85 1.66
CA ALA A 266 31.75 -1.51 0.31
C ALA A 266 31.85 -2.71 -0.65
N SER A 267 32.28 -3.85 -0.14
CA SER A 267 32.67 -5.04 -0.88
C SER A 267 31.61 -6.13 -0.85
N THR A 268 30.92 -6.29 0.28
CA THR A 268 29.92 -7.35 0.47
C THR A 268 28.49 -6.83 0.30
N GLY A 269 28.26 -5.53 0.49
CA GLY A 269 26.91 -4.95 0.53
C GLY A 269 26.13 -5.26 1.82
N GLU A 270 26.78 -5.86 2.82
CA GLU A 270 26.15 -6.22 4.10
C GLU A 270 26.04 -5.00 5.02
N GLU A 271 25.00 -4.98 5.87
CA GLU A 271 24.82 -3.95 6.90
C GLU A 271 25.93 -4.07 7.96
N THR A 272 26.69 -3.00 8.13
CA THR A 272 27.79 -2.91 9.12
C THR A 272 27.40 -2.07 10.33
N GLU A 273 26.50 -1.10 10.14
CA GLU A 273 26.04 -0.20 11.20
C GLU A 273 24.68 0.40 10.83
N ARG A 274 23.89 0.70 11.86
CA ARG A 274 22.60 1.37 11.79
C ARG A 274 22.61 2.59 12.70
N ILE A 275 22.47 3.78 12.11
CA ILE A 275 22.57 5.06 12.84
C ILE A 275 21.16 5.63 13.01
N PRO A 276 20.66 5.81 14.26
CA PRO A 276 19.32 6.36 14.51
C PRO A 276 19.24 7.82 14.11
N LEU A 277 18.19 8.18 13.35
CA LEU A 277 17.92 9.56 12.93
C LEU A 277 16.67 10.12 13.63
N ARG A 278 15.59 9.34 13.69
CA ARG A 278 14.32 9.80 14.26
C ARG A 278 13.45 8.63 14.71
N GLU A 279 12.83 8.78 15.87
CA GLU A 279 11.68 7.96 16.27
C GLU A 279 10.38 8.75 16.02
N VAL A 280 9.39 8.09 15.41
CA VAL A 280 8.12 8.70 15.02
C VAL A 280 6.95 7.88 15.56
N CYS A 281 6.37 8.30 16.68
CA CYS A 281 5.27 7.58 17.34
C CYS A 281 3.91 7.91 16.70
N TRP A 282 3.66 9.18 16.39
CA TRP A 282 2.31 9.66 16.00
C TRP A 282 1.78 9.01 14.72
N ILE A 283 2.65 8.50 13.86
CA ILE A 283 2.28 7.90 12.57
C ILE A 283 1.49 6.60 12.73
N LEU A 284 1.61 5.93 13.88
CA LEU A 284 0.91 4.69 14.23
C LEU A 284 -0.25 4.92 15.21
N ALA A 285 -0.50 6.15 15.66
CA ALA A 285 -1.42 6.44 16.77
C ALA A 285 -2.86 5.93 16.54
N ASP A 286 -3.31 5.93 15.29
CA ASP A 286 -4.68 5.60 14.90
C ASP A 286 -4.80 4.19 14.27
N GLU A 287 -3.73 3.38 14.31
CA GLU A 287 -3.65 2.16 13.50
C GLU A 287 -4.60 1.04 13.89
N GLU A 288 -5.12 1.05 15.13
CA GLU A 288 -6.05 0.04 15.65
C GLU A 288 -7.52 0.36 15.33
N GLU A 289 -7.79 1.55 14.78
CA GLU A 289 -9.14 1.94 14.40
C GLU A 289 -9.73 0.99 13.35
N ASP A 290 -11.05 0.78 13.44
CA ASP A 290 -11.80 -0.18 12.62
C ASP A 290 -11.16 -1.59 12.61
N GLY A 291 -10.57 -2.01 13.74
CA GLY A 291 -9.95 -3.32 13.89
C GLY A 291 -8.62 -3.47 13.14
N GLY A 292 -7.96 -2.37 12.79
CA GLY A 292 -6.71 -2.38 12.01
C GLY A 292 -6.87 -2.13 10.51
N GLU A 293 -8.10 -1.91 10.06
CA GLU A 293 -8.43 -1.74 8.63
C GLU A 293 -8.80 -0.29 8.27
N GLY A 294 -8.93 0.60 9.27
CA GLY A 294 -9.35 1.99 9.06
C GLY A 294 -8.29 2.86 8.37
N TRP A 295 -7.01 2.46 8.47
CA TRP A 295 -5.87 3.22 7.96
C TRP A 295 -4.99 2.38 7.03
N VAL A 296 -4.57 3.04 5.95
CA VAL A 296 -3.57 2.53 5.01
C VAL A 296 -2.37 3.46 5.03
N LEU A 297 -1.22 2.90 4.65
CA LEU A 297 0.03 3.63 4.49
C LEU A 297 0.45 3.56 3.03
N ASP A 298 0.60 4.72 2.40
CA ASP A 298 1.26 4.84 1.11
C ASP A 298 2.75 5.16 1.34
N VAL A 299 3.63 4.35 0.77
CA VAL A 299 5.08 4.54 0.85
C VAL A 299 5.62 4.74 -0.57
N SER A 300 6.33 5.84 -0.81
CA SER A 300 6.88 6.14 -2.14
C SER A 300 8.31 6.66 -2.04
N PRO A 301 9.16 6.42 -3.06
CA PRO A 301 10.37 7.21 -3.25
C PRO A 301 10.01 8.69 -3.46
N LEU A 302 10.85 9.58 -2.95
CA LEU A 302 10.68 11.04 -2.98
C LEU A 302 11.76 11.67 -3.84
N VAL A 303 11.38 12.63 -4.69
CA VAL A 303 12.31 13.60 -5.28
C VAL A 303 11.62 14.97 -5.34
N ALA A 304 12.32 16.04 -4.99
CA ALA A 304 11.80 17.41 -5.08
C ALA A 304 12.91 18.43 -5.34
N ARG A 305 12.56 19.51 -6.04
CA ARG A 305 13.45 20.65 -6.33
C ARG A 305 12.70 21.95 -6.03
N PRO A 306 12.79 22.47 -4.80
CA PRO A 306 12.04 23.67 -4.40
C PRO A 306 12.53 24.97 -5.05
N GLU A 307 13.81 25.06 -5.42
CA GLU A 307 14.34 26.24 -6.12
C GLU A 307 13.61 26.41 -7.45
N LYS A 308 12.90 27.54 -7.59
CA LYS A 308 12.02 27.81 -8.73
C LYS A 308 12.79 28.28 -9.95
N ASN A 309 13.97 28.86 -9.74
CA ASN A 309 14.79 29.44 -10.80
C ASN A 309 15.86 28.46 -11.33
N ALA A 310 15.89 27.24 -10.80
CA ALA A 310 16.74 26.18 -11.33
C ALA A 310 16.43 25.96 -12.81
N THR A 311 17.45 25.79 -13.64
CA THR A 311 17.27 25.70 -15.09
C THR A 311 16.91 24.31 -15.57
N GLU A 312 17.21 23.28 -14.76
CA GLU A 312 17.02 21.87 -15.10
C GLU A 312 16.25 21.12 -14.00
N PRO A 313 15.65 19.96 -14.29
CA PRO A 313 15.07 19.07 -13.27
C PRO A 313 16.13 18.37 -12.41
N LEU A 314 15.82 18.09 -11.14
CA LEU A 314 16.64 17.21 -10.30
C LEU A 314 16.39 15.77 -10.74
N THR A 315 17.44 15.02 -11.08
CA THR A 315 17.34 13.58 -11.39
C THR A 315 17.98 12.79 -10.26
N ALA A 316 17.18 12.00 -9.54
CA ALA A 316 17.65 11.09 -8.51
C ALA A 316 17.64 9.65 -9.01
N GLU A 317 18.75 8.95 -8.83
CA GLU A 317 18.90 7.52 -9.10
C GLU A 317 18.59 6.73 -7.83
N PHE A 318 17.58 5.87 -7.91
CA PHE A 318 17.21 4.92 -6.87
C PHE A 318 17.74 3.56 -7.27
N LYS A 319 18.71 3.07 -6.51
CA LYS A 319 19.32 1.74 -6.67
C LYS A 319 18.49 0.66 -5.99
N GLU A 320 17.79 1.03 -4.93
CA GLU A 320 16.91 0.16 -4.18
C GLU A 320 15.69 0.96 -3.71
N PHE A 321 14.52 0.33 -3.79
CA PHE A 321 13.31 0.76 -3.10
C PHE A 321 12.48 -0.48 -2.77
N THR A 322 12.41 -0.82 -1.49
CA THR A 322 11.76 -2.04 -1.00
C THR A 322 10.82 -1.68 0.13
N VAL A 323 9.61 -2.25 0.12
CA VAL A 323 8.64 -2.09 1.19
C VAL A 323 8.16 -3.47 1.63
N VAL A 324 8.23 -3.74 2.93
CA VAL A 324 7.86 -5.02 3.53
C VAL A 324 6.59 -4.84 4.35
N TRP A 325 5.64 -5.73 4.07
CA TRP A 325 4.35 -5.84 4.76
C TRP A 325 4.24 -7.23 5.43
N GLY A 326 3.45 -7.37 6.49
CA GLY A 326 3.21 -8.65 7.19
C GLY A 326 1.75 -9.05 7.35
#